data_AF-A0A2S9SJU7-F1
#
_entry.id   AF-A0A2S9SJU7-F1
#
_cell.length_a   1.000
_cell.length_b   1.000
_cell.length_c   1.000
_cell.angle_alpha   90.00
_cell.angle_beta   90.00
_cell.angle_gamma   90.00
#
_symmetry.space_group_name_H-M   'P 1'
#
loop_
_entity.id
_entity.type
_entity.pdbx_description
1 polymer ?
#
loop_
_entity_poly.entity_id
_entity_poly.type
_entity_poly.pdbx_seq_one_letter_code
_entity_poly.pdbx_strand_id
1 'polypeptide(L)' 'SVCEGCVREDDILEDLDIGIQALAAIPVGADSKDVGETDLPVNFGGVTFLPDDHLYADTTGVILSPEALDIE' A
#
# COMPACT_ATOMS: atom_id res chain seq x y z
N SER A 1 4.67 -1.76 -1.12
CA SER A 1 3.37 -2.04 -0.49
C SER A 1 2.65 -0.73 -0.23
N VAL A 2 1.34 -0.69 -0.43
CA VAL A 2 0.49 0.47 -0.14
C VAL A 2 -0.55 0.04 0.88
N CYS A 3 -0.63 0.75 1.99
CA CYS A 3 -1.55 0.48 3.09
C CYS A 3 -2.46 1.70 3.28
N GLU A 4 -3.77 1.54 3.04
CA GLU A 4 -4.78 2.50 3.47
C GLU A 4 -4.98 2.33 4.99
N GLY A 5 -4.05 2.89 5.75
CA GLY A 5 -3.94 2.64 7.18
C GLY A 5 -2.66 3.17 7.78
N CYS A 6 -2.38 2.78 9.01
CA CYS A 6 -1.19 3.19 9.73
C CYS A 6 -0.15 2.07 9.77
N VAL A 7 1.12 2.45 9.81
CA VAL A 7 2.26 1.56 10.06
C VAL A 7 2.83 1.79 11.45
N ARG A 8 3.78 0.96 11.86
CA ARG A 8 4.52 1.10 13.12
C ARG A 8 6.00 0.83 12.87
N GLU A 9 6.83 1.14 13.85
CA GLU A 9 8.28 0.85 13.79
C GLU A 9 8.94 1.53 12.58
N ASP A 10 8.61 2.81 12.36
CA ASP A 10 9.10 3.62 11.24
C ASP A 10 10.63 3.63 11.15
N ASP A 11 11.32 3.71 12.29
CA ASP A 11 12.79 3.61 12.36
C ASP A 11 13.33 2.32 11.70
N ILE A 12 12.63 1.19 11.85
CA ILE A 12 13.05 -0.11 11.28
C ILE A 12 12.69 -0.16 9.79
N LEU A 13 11.51 0.35 9.42
CA LEU A 13 11.02 0.31 8.05
C LEU A 13 11.89 1.15 7.10
N GLU A 14 12.47 2.25 7.59
CA GLU A 14 13.38 3.10 6.81
C GLU A 14 14.68 2.40 6.39
N ASP A 15 15.14 1.42 7.16
CA ASP A 15 16.36 0.66 6.88
C ASP A 15 16.15 -0.53 5.92
N LEU A 16 14.90 -0.82 5.54
CA LEU A 16 14.57 -1.94 4.65
C LEU A 16 14.57 -1.51 3.18
N ASP A 17 15.10 -2.36 2.30
CA ASP A 17 15.05 -2.18 0.85
C ASP A 17 13.68 -2.57 0.26
N ILE A 18 12.61 -2.00 0.83
CA ILE A 18 11.23 -2.16 0.38
C ILE A 18 10.47 -0.83 0.42
N GLY A 19 9.67 -0.55 -0.61
CA GLY A 19 8.80 0.64 -0.62
C GLY A 19 7.54 0.43 0.21
N ILE A 20 7.22 1.38 1.11
CA ILE A 20 6.00 1.40 1.91
C ILE A 20 5.32 2.78 1.79
N GLN A 21 4.01 2.79 1.52
CA GLN A 21 3.16 3.98 1.58
C GLN A 21 2.04 3.74 2.58
N ALA A 22 1.84 4.67 3.51
CA ALA A 22 0.84 4.59 4.57
C ALA A 22 0.36 5.99 4.97
N LEU A 23 -0.76 6.09 5.69
CA LEU A 23 -1.36 7.36 6.09
C LEU A 23 -0.62 8.03 7.26
N ALA A 24 -0.14 7.22 8.21
CA ALA A 24 0.55 7.69 9.41
C ALA A 24 1.32 6.56 10.09
N ALA A 25 2.15 6.91 11.09
CA ALA A 25 2.73 5.96 12.03
C ALA A 25 1.93 5.96 13.35
N ILE A 26 1.71 4.78 13.93
CA ILE A 26 1.08 4.60 15.25
C ILE A 26 1.79 3.46 16.01
N PRO A 27 2.09 3.60 17.31
CA PRO A 27 2.80 2.56 18.07
C PRO A 27 1.94 1.34 18.40
N VAL A 28 0.62 1.45 18.27
CA VAL A 28 -0.32 0.37 18.64
C VAL A 28 -0.50 -0.58 17.46
N GLY A 29 -0.16 -1.86 17.65
CA GLY A 29 -0.35 -2.89 16.65
C GLY A 29 -1.82 -3.27 16.44
N ALA A 30 -2.15 -3.70 15.22
CA ALA A 30 -3.45 -4.30 14.92
C ALA A 30 -3.62 -5.66 15.64
N ASP A 31 -4.87 -6.06 15.84
CA ASP A 31 -5.22 -7.37 16.38
C ASP A 31 -4.88 -8.47 15.34
N SER A 32 -4.51 -9.66 15.80
CA SER A 32 -4.11 -10.78 14.93
C SER A 32 -5.27 -11.70 14.59
N LYS A 33 -6.48 -11.14 14.52
CA LYS A 33 -7.67 -11.87 14.06
C LYS A 33 -7.62 -11.90 12.55
N ASP A 34 -7.71 -13.09 11.98
CA ASP A 34 -7.66 -13.35 10.54
C ASP A 34 -8.98 -12.94 9.87
N VAL A 35 -9.29 -11.64 9.94
CA VAL A 35 -10.52 -11.02 9.46
C VAL A 35 -10.16 -10.11 8.30
N GLY A 36 -10.80 -10.35 7.16
CA GLY A 36 -10.59 -9.61 5.93
C GLY A 36 -10.94 -10.46 4.74
N GLU A 37 -10.94 -9.84 3.57
CA GLU A 37 -11.11 -10.52 2.28
C GLU A 37 -9.87 -10.23 1.43
N THR A 38 -9.46 -11.20 0.60
CA THR A 38 -8.34 -11.07 -0.33
C THR A 38 -8.86 -11.06 -1.77
N ASP A 39 -8.08 -10.49 -2.68
CA ASP A 39 -8.37 -10.48 -4.12
C ASP A 39 -9.75 -9.89 -4.49
N LEU A 40 -10.21 -8.89 -3.73
CA LEU A 40 -11.42 -8.13 -4.03
C LEU A 40 -11.08 -6.71 -4.48
N PRO A 41 -11.89 -6.10 -5.36
CA PRO A 41 -11.81 -4.68 -5.65
C PRO A 41 -11.95 -3.84 -4.39
N VAL A 42 -11.00 -2.91 -4.17
CA VAL A 42 -11.03 -1.96 -3.05
C VAL A 42 -11.00 -0.54 -3.57
N ASN A 43 -11.62 0.40 -2.86
CA ASN A 43 -11.65 1.81 -3.26
C ASN A 43 -11.15 2.70 -2.12
N PHE A 44 -10.13 3.49 -2.41
CA PHE A 44 -9.60 4.50 -1.50
C PHE A 44 -8.87 5.59 -2.29
N GLY A 45 -8.71 6.78 -1.69
CA GLY A 45 -8.08 7.91 -2.39
C GLY A 45 -8.81 8.35 -3.67
N GLY A 46 -10.09 7.98 -3.83
CA GLY A 46 -10.87 8.22 -5.05
C GLY A 46 -10.55 7.27 -6.22
N VAL A 47 -9.73 6.24 -6.00
CA VAL A 47 -9.30 5.26 -7.00
C VAL A 47 -9.80 3.87 -6.61
N THR A 48 -10.26 3.09 -7.59
CA THR A 48 -10.61 1.68 -7.41
C THR A 48 -9.42 0.83 -7.86
N PHE A 49 -8.91 0.01 -6.95
CA PHE A 49 -7.87 -0.97 -7.20
C PHE A 49 -8.54 -2.31 -7.49
N LEU A 50 -8.27 -2.87 -8.65
CA LEU A 50 -8.71 -4.21 -9.02
C LEU A 50 -7.59 -5.21 -8.79
N PRO A 51 -7.92 -6.49 -8.53
CA PRO A 51 -6.95 -7.56 -8.65
C PRO A 51 -6.26 -7.50 -10.03
N ASP A 52 -4.97 -7.83 -10.06
CA ASP A 52 -4.10 -7.81 -11.25
C ASP A 52 -3.71 -6.42 -11.81
N ASP A 53 -4.20 -5.31 -11.23
CA ASP A 53 -3.72 -3.97 -11.62
C ASP A 53 -2.24 -3.76 -11.27
N HIS A 54 -1.54 -3.02 -12.12
CA HIS A 54 -0.17 -2.58 -11.89
C HIS A 54 -0.13 -1.26 -11.12
N LEU A 55 0.53 -1.29 -9.95
CA LEU A 55 0.70 -0.14 -9.08
C LEU A 55 2.13 0.38 -9.15
N TYR A 56 2.27 1.69 -9.28
CA TYR A 56 3.56 2.39 -9.25
C TYR A 56 3.51 3.50 -8.21
N ALA A 57 4.56 3.61 -7.39
CA ALA A 57 4.62 4.56 -6.30
C ALA A 57 6.00 5.20 -6.20
N ASP A 58 6.03 6.50 -5.93
CA ASP A 58 7.23 7.28 -5.66
C ASP A 58 6.98 8.28 -4.51
N THR A 59 7.91 9.21 -4.30
CA THR A 59 7.78 10.26 -3.27
C THR A 59 6.69 11.30 -3.57
N THR A 60 6.20 11.34 -4.82
CA THR A 60 5.18 12.29 -5.28
C THR A 60 3.78 11.71 -5.13
N GLY A 61 3.61 10.42 -5.36
CA GLY A 61 2.34 9.74 -5.18
C GLY A 61 2.29 8.31 -5.73
N VAL A 62 1.06 7.85 -5.93
CA VAL A 62 0.75 6.50 -6.41
C VAL A 62 -0.10 6.60 -7.67
N ILE A 63 0.23 5.80 -8.68
CA ILE A 63 -0.56 5.64 -9.90
C ILE A 63 -0.90 4.16 -10.13
N LEU A 64 -1.97 3.94 -10.88
CA LEU A 64 -2.52 2.62 -11.18
C LEU A 64 -2.72 2.46 -12.69
N SER A 65 -2.44 1.28 -13.21
CA SER A 65 -2.64 0.93 -14.61
C SER A 65 -3.15 -0.52 -14.75
N PRO A 66 -4.18 -0.79 -15.58
CA PRO A 66 -4.62 -2.14 -15.85
C PRO A 66 -3.58 -3.00 -16.59
N GLU A 67 -2.65 -2.36 -17.29
CA GLU A 67 -1.56 -3.02 -18.02
C GLU A 67 -0.21 -2.48 -17.54
N ALA A 68 0.84 -3.30 -17.61
CA ALA A 68 2.19 -2.88 -17.25
C ALA A 68 2.64 -1.69 -18.12
N LEU A 69 2.98 -0.59 -17.46
CA LEU A 69 3.59 0.56 -18.11
C LEU A 69 5.06 0.26 -18.43
N ASP A 70 5.51 0.78 -19.56
CA ASP A 70 6.93 0.77 -19.92
C ASP A 70 7.61 1.88 -19.12
N ILE A 71 8.50 1.49 -18.20
CA ILE A 71 9.21 2.41 -17.31
C ILE A 71 10.69 2.16 -17.56
N GLU A 72 11.36 3.18 -18.12
CA GLU A 72 12.81 3.17 -18.39
C GLU A 72 13.65 3.22 -17.10
#